data_AF-A0A7T4YDJ9-F1
#
_entry.id   AF-A0A7T4YDJ9-F1
#
_cell.length_a   1.000
_cell.length_b   1.000
_cell.length_c   1.000
_cell.angle_alpha   90.00
_cell.angle_beta   90.00
_cell.angle_gamma   90.00
#
_symmetry.space_group_name_H-M   'P 1'
#
loop_
_entity.id
_entity.type
_entity.pdbx_description
1 polymer ?
#
loop_
_entity_poly.entity_id
_entity_poly.type
_entity_poly.pdbx_seq_one_letter_code
_entity_poly.pdbx_strand_id
1 'polypeptide(L)'
;MDQLAKYERMMRRLSASMLKKYEGDDLLNDGNLPWENPGVGIGAPAGRMLVNDKIAKKDIQGWLAGLKVLASVTEDSQLYGKCSRFDDTLGFTRPCYHPMLVHLHWAAMQKQWEKLSDEQREQGNELAETATKAFIWLAGYVDPNKPIPNTEVELVLMGAACLNWLRDKRAIDVFGDAISSFTNGSCGDVVDILVTRIISQMGDDGEMRPFDADSGDLLDAWWYRELVSLHGLTSLSVQTDRIDWTYCCKRVADHHLRNTQPDHTTAQPWGVATYASDPNLFTFADQQLHDCEANWHLTRGGSGVVAALVLADAAFAASQMLR
;
A
#
# COMPACT_ATOMS: atom_id res chain seq x y z
N MET A 1 -11.78 -5.10 -20.81
CA MET A 1 -12.37 -5.73 -19.62
C MET A 1 -11.94 -7.18 -19.43
N ASP A 2 -12.06 -8.06 -20.45
CA ASP A 2 -11.67 -9.49 -20.30
C ASP A 2 -10.19 -9.70 -19.87
N GLN A 3 -9.26 -8.88 -20.39
CA GLN A 3 -7.85 -8.96 -20.01
C GLN A 3 -7.57 -8.51 -18.58
N LEU A 4 -8.19 -7.43 -18.09
CA LEU A 4 -8.04 -7.00 -16.69
C LEU A 4 -8.56 -8.08 -15.72
N ALA A 5 -9.67 -8.74 -16.06
CA ALA A 5 -10.18 -9.87 -15.28
C ALA A 5 -9.22 -11.08 -15.31
N LYS A 6 -8.51 -11.32 -16.43
CA LYS A 6 -7.43 -12.33 -16.48
C LYS A 6 -6.29 -11.96 -15.52
N TYR A 7 -5.82 -10.71 -15.54
CA TYR A 7 -4.75 -10.24 -14.66
C TYR A 7 -5.14 -10.29 -13.18
N GLU A 8 -6.37 -9.88 -12.84
CA GLU A 8 -6.92 -10.02 -11.47
C GLU A 8 -6.81 -11.47 -10.99
N ARG A 9 -7.27 -12.44 -11.78
CA ARG A 9 -7.17 -13.86 -11.42
C ARG A 9 -5.72 -14.34 -11.28
N MET A 10 -4.81 -13.85 -12.12
CA MET A 10 -3.39 -14.20 -12.06
C MET A 10 -2.74 -13.67 -10.77
N MET A 11 -2.93 -12.38 -10.46
CA MET A 11 -2.43 -11.74 -9.24
C MET A 11 -2.97 -12.45 -7.99
N ARG A 12 -4.28 -12.69 -7.97
CA ARG A 12 -4.98 -13.38 -6.90
C ARG A 12 -4.44 -14.80 -6.67
N ARG A 13 -4.26 -15.59 -7.74
CA ARG A 13 -3.72 -16.95 -7.67
C ARG A 13 -2.26 -16.98 -7.18
N LEU A 14 -1.42 -16.10 -7.73
CA LEU A 14 -0.01 -16.04 -7.38
C LEU A 14 0.18 -15.63 -5.92
N SER A 15 -0.53 -14.58 -5.48
CA SER A 15 -0.55 -14.16 -4.08
C SER A 15 -1.03 -15.28 -3.15
N ALA A 16 -2.14 -15.95 -3.45
CA ALA A 16 -2.65 -17.05 -2.64
C ALA A 16 -1.64 -18.21 -2.50
N SER A 17 -0.94 -18.56 -3.59
CA SER A 17 0.12 -19.58 -3.58
C SER A 17 1.26 -19.20 -2.65
N MET A 18 1.73 -17.95 -2.70
CA MET A 18 2.80 -17.45 -1.84
C MET A 18 2.36 -17.37 -0.37
N LEU A 19 1.16 -16.85 -0.09
CA LEU A 19 0.61 -16.67 1.26
C LEU A 19 0.35 -17.99 1.98
N LYS A 20 0.17 -19.10 1.24
CA LYS A 20 0.03 -20.45 1.81
C LYS A 20 1.23 -20.87 2.67
N LYS A 21 2.44 -20.40 2.35
CA LYS A 21 3.65 -20.65 3.16
C LYS A 21 3.56 -19.99 4.54
N TYR A 22 2.74 -18.96 4.69
CA TYR A 22 2.55 -18.17 5.91
C TYR A 22 1.24 -18.53 6.64
N GLU A 23 0.69 -19.71 6.36
CA GLU A 23 -0.49 -20.25 7.07
C GLU A 23 -0.14 -20.95 8.39
N GLY A 24 1.15 -21.16 8.66
CA GLY A 24 1.64 -21.82 9.85
C GLY A 24 1.40 -21.00 11.12
N ASP A 25 1.13 -21.72 12.19
CA ASP A 25 0.90 -21.24 13.55
C ASP A 25 2.08 -20.40 14.12
N ASP A 26 3.29 -20.61 13.60
CA ASP A 26 4.53 -20.00 14.13
C ASP A 26 4.59 -18.47 14.05
N LEU A 27 3.74 -17.81 13.25
CA LEU A 27 3.72 -16.34 13.16
C LEU A 27 2.87 -15.69 14.27
N LEU A 28 2.01 -16.45 14.94
CA LEU A 28 1.03 -15.93 15.91
C LEU A 28 0.98 -16.72 17.24
N ASN A 29 1.50 -17.94 17.31
CA ASN A 29 1.26 -18.85 18.45
C ASN A 29 2.11 -18.63 19.70
N ASP A 30 3.13 -17.78 19.69
CA ASP A 30 4.01 -17.70 20.87
C ASP A 30 3.51 -16.78 21.98
N GLY A 31 2.39 -16.06 21.81
CA GLY A 31 1.88 -15.09 22.81
C GLY A 31 2.83 -13.91 23.10
N ASN A 32 4.08 -14.03 22.67
CA ASN A 32 5.14 -13.07 22.54
C ASN A 32 5.30 -12.79 21.05
N LEU A 33 4.40 -12.00 20.47
CA LEU A 33 4.78 -11.26 19.27
C LEU A 33 6.02 -10.45 19.69
N PRO A 34 7.19 -10.61 19.04
CA PRO A 34 8.36 -9.82 19.40
C PRO A 34 8.07 -8.37 19.03
N TRP A 35 7.50 -7.63 19.98
CA TRP A 35 7.13 -6.22 19.85
C TRP A 35 8.32 -5.33 19.48
N GLU A 36 9.54 -5.83 19.70
CA GLU A 36 10.78 -5.10 19.43
C GLU A 36 11.09 -4.97 17.92
N ASN A 37 10.56 -5.83 17.05
CA ASN A 37 10.69 -5.67 15.59
C ASN A 37 9.64 -6.48 14.81
N PRO A 38 8.43 -5.94 14.57
CA PRO A 38 7.40 -6.67 13.84
C PRO A 38 7.79 -6.82 12.36
N GLY A 39 7.72 -8.04 11.86
CA GLY A 39 7.92 -8.31 10.44
C GLY A 39 6.67 -8.03 9.61
N VAL A 40 6.84 -7.80 8.31
CA VAL A 40 5.72 -7.64 7.35
C VAL A 40 4.79 -8.86 7.28
N GLY A 41 5.21 -10.00 7.84
CA GLY A 41 4.40 -11.22 7.97
C GLY A 41 3.05 -11.00 8.67
N ILE A 42 2.91 -9.97 9.49
CA ILE A 42 1.63 -9.62 10.12
C ILE A 42 0.53 -9.29 9.10
N GLY A 43 0.90 -8.91 7.86
CA GLY A 43 -0.05 -8.67 6.78
C GLY A 43 -0.60 -9.94 6.11
N ALA A 44 0.00 -11.12 6.34
CA ALA A 44 -0.39 -12.33 5.63
C ALA A 44 -1.88 -12.73 5.80
N PRO A 45 -2.48 -12.63 7.00
CA PRO A 45 -3.92 -12.87 7.18
C PRO A 45 -4.79 -11.89 6.36
N ALA A 46 -4.46 -10.60 6.36
CA ALA A 46 -5.14 -9.59 5.54
C ALA A 46 -5.03 -9.90 4.04
N GLY A 47 -3.83 -10.26 3.58
CA GLY A 47 -3.61 -10.70 2.20
C GLY A 47 -4.48 -11.92 1.83
N ARG A 48 -4.57 -12.93 2.71
CA ARG A 48 -5.42 -14.11 2.48
C ARG A 48 -6.90 -13.75 2.45
N MET A 49 -7.35 -12.82 3.29
CA MET A 49 -8.71 -12.27 3.22
C MET A 49 -8.95 -11.56 1.88
N LEU A 50 -7.96 -10.86 1.33
CA LEU A 50 -8.09 -10.19 0.02
C LEU A 50 -8.12 -11.16 -1.17
N VAL A 51 -7.46 -12.31 -1.11
CA VAL A 51 -7.38 -13.24 -2.26
C VAL A 51 -8.29 -14.45 -2.16
N ASN A 52 -9.01 -14.63 -1.05
CA ASN A 52 -9.96 -15.73 -0.90
C ASN A 52 -11.41 -15.23 -0.84
N ASP A 53 -12.34 -15.99 -1.41
CA ASP A 53 -13.77 -15.71 -1.28
C ASP A 53 -14.34 -16.30 0.01
N LYS A 54 -13.73 -17.37 0.52
CA LYS A 54 -14.05 -17.95 1.82
C LYS A 54 -12.96 -17.53 2.81
N ILE A 55 -13.36 -16.85 3.89
CA ILE A 55 -12.44 -16.46 4.96
C ILE A 55 -12.38 -17.57 6.00
N ALA A 56 -11.18 -18.00 6.39
CA ALA A 56 -11.02 -18.92 7.50
C ALA A 56 -11.09 -18.14 8.82
N LYS A 57 -11.64 -18.75 9.87
CA LYS A 57 -11.69 -18.12 11.21
C LYS A 57 -10.29 -17.69 11.70
N LYS A 58 -9.26 -18.50 11.42
CA LYS A 58 -7.86 -18.19 11.73
C LYS A 58 -7.37 -16.91 11.05
N ASP A 59 -7.85 -16.60 9.84
CA ASP A 59 -7.43 -15.39 9.11
C ASP A 59 -8.04 -14.14 9.73
N ILE A 60 -9.29 -14.21 10.21
CA ILE A 60 -9.92 -13.08 10.93
C ILE A 60 -9.16 -12.80 12.24
N GLN A 61 -8.83 -13.85 13.00
CA GLN A 61 -8.05 -13.72 14.23
C GLN A 61 -6.66 -13.13 13.96
N GLY A 62 -5.96 -13.63 12.93
CA GLY A 62 -4.66 -13.11 12.53
C GLY A 62 -4.72 -11.67 12.02
N TRP A 63 -5.79 -11.30 11.29
CA TRP A 63 -6.02 -9.93 10.81
C TRP A 63 -6.21 -8.96 11.97
N LEU A 64 -7.04 -9.30 12.98
CA LEU A 64 -7.20 -8.49 14.19
C LEU A 64 -5.90 -8.40 14.99
N ALA A 65 -5.13 -9.48 15.08
CA ALA A 65 -3.82 -9.46 15.75
C ALA A 65 -2.83 -8.54 15.02
N GLY A 66 -2.77 -8.60 13.68
CA GLY A 66 -1.95 -7.71 12.86
C GLY A 66 -2.34 -6.24 13.01
N LEU A 67 -3.64 -5.94 12.99
CA LEU A 67 -4.15 -4.60 13.28
C LEU A 67 -3.77 -4.11 14.67
N LYS A 68 -3.81 -4.98 15.69
CA LYS A 68 -3.39 -4.63 17.04
C LYS A 68 -1.91 -4.27 17.11
N VAL A 69 -1.04 -4.98 16.38
CA VAL A 69 0.38 -4.62 16.25
C VAL A 69 0.55 -3.26 15.57
N LEU A 70 -0.16 -3.02 14.47
CA LEU A 70 -0.10 -1.74 13.75
C LEU A 70 -0.56 -0.57 14.64
N ALA A 71 -1.64 -0.77 15.41
CA ALA A 71 -2.13 0.19 16.38
C ALA A 71 -1.11 0.46 17.49
N SER A 72 -0.48 -0.57 18.06
CA SER A 72 0.48 -0.39 19.15
C SER A 72 1.75 0.32 18.69
N VAL A 73 2.32 -0.06 17.54
CA VAL A 73 3.55 0.60 17.05
C VAL A 73 3.30 2.04 16.59
N THR A 74 2.05 2.39 16.31
CA THR A 74 1.68 3.77 16.00
C THR A 74 1.89 4.68 17.20
N GLU A 75 1.53 4.23 18.41
CA GLU A 75 1.75 4.95 19.66
C GLU A 75 3.25 5.18 19.91
N ASP A 76 4.09 4.19 19.61
CA ASP A 76 5.55 4.30 19.73
C ASP A 76 6.18 5.18 18.63
N SER A 77 5.64 5.15 17.41
CA SER A 77 6.19 5.88 16.26
C SER A 77 6.15 7.40 16.45
N GLN A 78 5.15 7.90 17.17
CA GLN A 78 5.02 9.33 17.50
C GLN A 78 6.21 9.87 18.31
N LEU A 79 7.01 8.99 18.92
CA LEU A 79 8.20 9.35 19.69
C LEU A 79 9.49 9.41 18.85
N TYR A 80 9.57 8.70 17.71
CA TYR A 80 10.86 8.43 17.04
C TYR A 80 10.91 8.61 15.51
N GLY A 81 9.81 8.95 14.82
CA GLY A 81 9.86 9.16 13.37
C GLY A 81 8.49 9.27 12.69
N LYS A 82 8.48 9.22 11.35
CA LYS A 82 7.25 9.33 10.53
C LYS A 82 6.43 8.03 10.49
N CYS A 83 7.11 6.88 10.47
CA CYS A 83 6.49 5.55 10.44
C CYS A 83 7.38 4.54 11.18
N SER A 84 6.76 3.54 11.81
CA SER A 84 7.48 2.37 12.34
C SER A 84 8.16 1.57 11.23
N ARG A 85 9.25 0.91 11.60
CA ARG A 85 10.03 0.05 10.71
C ARG A 85 9.52 -1.37 10.80
N PHE A 86 9.35 -2.00 9.64
CA PHE A 86 9.01 -3.41 9.52
C PHE A 86 10.05 -4.07 8.65
N ASP A 87 10.45 -5.28 9.02
CA ASP A 87 11.40 -6.07 8.26
C ASP A 87 10.68 -7.09 7.39
N ASP A 88 11.18 -7.28 6.17
CA ASP A 88 10.81 -8.43 5.37
C ASP A 88 11.48 -9.71 5.86
N THR A 89 11.16 -10.84 5.22
CA THR A 89 11.71 -12.15 5.58
C THR A 89 13.22 -12.30 5.33
N LEU A 90 13.86 -11.31 4.72
CA LEU A 90 15.32 -11.23 4.54
C LEU A 90 15.96 -10.19 5.48
N GLY A 91 15.18 -9.56 6.35
CA GLY A 91 15.65 -8.50 7.24
C GLY A 91 15.81 -7.13 6.56
N PHE A 92 15.30 -6.96 5.34
CA PHE A 92 15.28 -5.64 4.73
C PHE A 92 14.15 -4.80 5.29
N THR A 93 14.50 -3.61 5.78
CA THR A 93 13.53 -2.58 6.16
C THR A 93 13.27 -1.64 4.98
N ARG A 94 11.99 -1.29 4.78
CA ARG A 94 11.59 -0.21 3.86
C ARG A 94 10.54 0.70 4.51
N PRO A 95 10.65 2.04 4.36
CA PRO A 95 9.67 2.97 4.93
C PRO A 95 8.22 2.73 4.47
N CYS A 96 8.01 2.21 3.26
CA CYS A 96 6.68 1.97 2.71
C CYS A 96 5.95 0.76 3.30
N TYR A 97 6.64 -0.12 4.04
CA TYR A 97 6.02 -1.34 4.56
C TYR A 97 4.94 -1.05 5.60
N HIS A 98 5.15 -0.05 6.47
CA HIS A 98 4.12 0.31 7.45
C HIS A 98 2.81 0.79 6.79
N PRO A 99 2.79 1.83 5.93
CA PRO A 99 1.55 2.24 5.28
C PRO A 99 0.97 1.17 4.35
N MET A 100 1.80 0.35 3.68
CA MET A 100 1.31 -0.82 2.93
C MET A 100 0.51 -1.76 3.83
N LEU A 101 1.02 -2.10 5.01
CA LEU A 101 0.34 -3.01 5.93
C LEU A 101 -0.97 -2.40 6.44
N VAL A 102 -0.99 -1.12 6.81
CA VAL A 102 -2.24 -0.45 7.24
C VAL A 102 -3.27 -0.45 6.11
N HIS A 103 -2.88 -0.06 4.90
CA HIS A 103 -3.75 -0.06 3.72
C HIS A 103 -4.32 -1.46 3.43
N LEU A 104 -3.47 -2.49 3.47
CA LEU A 104 -3.86 -3.87 3.19
C LEU A 104 -4.90 -4.40 4.19
N HIS A 105 -4.73 -4.11 5.49
CA HIS A 105 -5.68 -4.53 6.52
C HIS A 105 -7.04 -3.83 6.34
N TRP A 106 -7.04 -2.57 5.92
CA TRP A 106 -8.27 -1.85 5.56
C TRP A 106 -8.95 -2.46 4.34
N ALA A 107 -8.20 -2.68 3.25
CA ALA A 107 -8.74 -3.30 2.04
C ALA A 107 -9.34 -4.69 2.33
N ALA A 108 -8.66 -5.49 3.18
CA ALA A 108 -9.17 -6.79 3.63
C ALA A 108 -10.50 -6.68 4.38
N MET A 109 -10.61 -5.71 5.29
CA MET A 109 -11.83 -5.43 6.02
C MET A 109 -12.96 -4.99 5.09
N GLN A 110 -12.70 -4.05 4.19
CA GLN A 110 -13.68 -3.56 3.21
C GLN A 110 -14.20 -4.69 2.33
N LYS A 111 -13.30 -5.55 1.81
CA LYS A 111 -13.69 -6.70 0.99
C LYS A 111 -14.58 -7.68 1.74
N GLN A 112 -14.30 -7.91 3.03
CA GLN A 112 -14.91 -8.96 3.83
C GLN A 112 -15.98 -8.44 4.79
N TRP A 113 -16.37 -7.17 4.69
CA TRP A 113 -17.25 -6.48 5.63
C TRP A 113 -18.50 -7.29 5.99
N GLU A 114 -19.21 -7.80 4.97
CA GLU A 114 -20.45 -8.59 5.13
C GLU A 114 -20.26 -9.95 5.83
N LYS A 115 -19.03 -10.42 5.96
CA LYS A 115 -18.70 -11.73 6.57
C LYS A 115 -18.13 -11.61 7.98
N LEU A 116 -17.83 -10.40 8.43
CA LEU A 116 -17.37 -10.13 9.79
C LEU A 116 -18.58 -10.01 10.73
N SER A 117 -18.44 -10.49 11.97
CA SER A 117 -19.42 -10.19 13.03
C SER A 117 -19.38 -8.71 13.42
N ASP A 118 -20.43 -8.21 14.06
CA ASP A 118 -20.48 -6.81 14.50
C ASP A 118 -19.33 -6.48 15.46
N GLU A 119 -19.03 -7.38 16.41
CA GLU A 119 -17.87 -7.25 17.31
C GLU A 119 -16.53 -7.16 16.54
N GLN A 120 -16.36 -7.95 15.48
CA GLN A 120 -15.14 -7.92 14.66
C GLN A 120 -15.03 -6.64 13.84
N ARG A 121 -16.16 -6.10 13.37
CA ARG A 121 -16.22 -4.82 12.63
C ARG A 121 -15.89 -3.65 13.56
N GLU A 122 -16.48 -3.63 14.74
CA GLU A 122 -16.24 -2.61 15.77
C GLU A 122 -14.76 -2.61 16.17
N GLN A 123 -14.23 -3.77 16.59
CA GLN A 123 -12.83 -3.91 16.96
C GLN A 123 -11.88 -3.56 15.79
N GLY A 124 -12.18 -4.03 14.58
CA GLY A 124 -11.39 -3.74 13.38
C GLY A 124 -11.32 -2.24 13.09
N ASN A 125 -12.46 -1.55 13.16
CA ASN A 125 -12.54 -0.11 12.97
C ASN A 125 -11.72 0.66 14.01
N GLU A 126 -11.87 0.33 15.30
CA GLU A 126 -11.13 1.01 16.38
C GLU A 126 -9.61 0.85 16.23
N LEU A 127 -9.15 -0.37 15.97
CA LEU A 127 -7.74 -0.67 15.80
C LEU A 127 -7.16 0.04 14.58
N ALA A 128 -7.88 0.01 13.47
CA ALA A 128 -7.37 0.54 12.23
C ALA A 128 -7.45 2.08 12.19
N GLU A 129 -8.42 2.71 12.87
CA GLU A 129 -8.41 4.14 13.15
C GLU A 129 -7.18 4.53 13.99
N THR A 130 -6.87 3.75 15.02
CA THR A 130 -5.66 3.95 15.84
C THR A 130 -4.39 3.81 15.00
N ALA A 131 -4.27 2.76 14.19
CA ALA A 131 -3.12 2.55 13.30
C ALA A 131 -2.95 3.70 12.27
N THR A 132 -4.04 4.32 11.83
CA THR A 132 -4.00 5.43 10.87
C THR A 132 -3.41 6.71 11.48
N LYS A 133 -3.37 6.83 12.82
CA LYS A 133 -2.72 7.97 13.50
C LYS A 133 -1.21 8.05 13.25
N ALA A 134 -0.59 6.99 12.74
CA ALA A 134 0.81 7.02 12.29
C ALA A 134 1.04 8.05 11.16
N PHE A 135 -0.01 8.47 10.47
CA PHE A 135 0.06 9.38 9.32
C PHE A 135 -0.35 10.82 9.64
N ILE A 136 -0.50 11.18 10.92
CA ILE A 136 -0.86 12.57 11.32
C ILE A 136 0.18 13.59 10.84
N TRP A 137 1.45 13.21 10.69
CA TRP A 137 2.50 14.08 10.16
C TRP A 137 2.21 14.62 8.75
N LEU A 138 1.33 13.95 7.99
CA LEU A 138 0.88 14.42 6.68
C LEU A 138 0.14 15.75 6.74
N ALA A 139 -0.47 16.10 7.88
CA ALA A 139 -1.08 17.41 8.09
C ALA A 139 -0.09 18.56 7.82
N GLY A 140 1.21 18.33 8.10
CA GLY A 140 2.25 19.30 7.81
C GLY A 140 2.38 19.64 6.32
N TYR A 141 2.01 18.72 5.41
CA TYR A 141 2.06 18.92 3.96
C TYR A 141 0.74 19.41 3.38
N VAL A 142 -0.23 19.78 4.21
CA VAL A 142 -1.42 20.52 3.76
C VAL A 142 -1.10 22.01 3.61
N ASP A 143 -0.13 22.53 4.38
CA ASP A 143 0.33 23.92 4.25
C ASP A 143 0.99 24.14 2.87
N PRO A 144 0.45 25.04 2.02
CA PRO A 144 1.01 25.31 0.70
C PRO A 144 2.46 25.82 0.75
N ASN A 145 2.89 26.41 1.86
CA ASN A 145 4.26 26.92 2.04
C ASN A 145 5.26 25.83 2.41
N LYS A 146 4.80 24.64 2.79
CA LYS A 146 5.69 23.51 3.12
C LYS A 146 5.73 22.53 1.95
N PRO A 147 6.82 22.47 1.14
CA PRO A 147 6.90 21.54 0.03
C PRO A 147 6.92 20.09 0.51
N ILE A 148 6.40 19.17 -0.31
CA ILE A 148 6.55 17.73 -0.10
C ILE A 148 7.94 17.34 -0.61
N PRO A 149 8.84 16.79 0.22
CA PRO A 149 10.16 16.36 -0.25
C PRO A 149 10.03 15.26 -1.30
N ASN A 150 10.82 15.34 -2.37
CA ASN A 150 10.87 14.31 -3.42
C ASN A 150 11.15 12.91 -2.83
N THR A 151 11.92 12.80 -1.77
CA THR A 151 12.24 11.52 -1.13
C THR A 151 11.11 10.94 -0.26
N GLU A 152 9.95 11.60 -0.22
CA GLU A 152 8.81 11.20 0.63
C GLU A 152 7.49 11.04 -0.14
N VAL A 153 7.49 11.29 -1.45
CA VAL A 153 6.28 11.24 -2.29
C VAL A 153 5.55 9.91 -2.16
N GLU A 154 6.29 8.80 -2.11
CA GLU A 154 5.73 7.46 -1.96
C GLU A 154 5.07 7.24 -0.59
N LEU A 155 5.65 7.83 0.46
CA LEU A 155 5.09 7.74 1.81
C LEU A 155 3.86 8.63 1.97
N VAL A 156 3.85 9.79 1.33
CA VAL A 156 2.68 10.67 1.31
C VAL A 156 1.54 10.01 0.55
N LEU A 157 1.79 9.40 -0.61
CA LEU A 157 0.74 8.70 -1.37
C LEU A 157 0.22 7.45 -0.64
N MET A 158 1.11 6.62 -0.10
CA MET A 158 0.70 5.43 0.66
C MET A 158 -0.01 5.79 1.97
N GLY A 159 0.44 6.84 2.67
CA GLY A 159 -0.23 7.35 3.87
C GLY A 159 -1.58 8.01 3.55
N ALA A 160 -1.69 8.74 2.42
CA ALA A 160 -2.96 9.26 1.93
C ALA A 160 -3.94 8.13 1.57
N ALA A 161 -3.46 7.02 1.00
CA ALA A 161 -4.27 5.82 0.76
C ALA A 161 -4.81 5.19 2.05
N CYS A 162 -4.08 5.29 3.16
CA CYS A 162 -4.57 4.89 4.47
C CYS A 162 -5.61 5.88 5.02
N LEU A 163 -5.33 7.18 4.93
CA LEU A 163 -6.22 8.25 5.40
C LEU A 163 -7.55 8.30 4.64
N ASN A 164 -7.58 7.86 3.38
CA ASN A 164 -8.79 7.80 2.58
C ASN A 164 -9.85 6.87 3.19
N TRP A 165 -9.49 5.97 4.11
CA TRP A 165 -10.50 5.23 4.87
C TRP A 165 -11.32 6.14 5.79
N LEU A 166 -10.68 7.17 6.35
CA LEU A 166 -11.32 8.13 7.24
C LEU A 166 -11.92 9.31 6.47
N ARG A 167 -12.13 9.19 5.14
CA ARG A 167 -12.48 10.29 4.22
C ARG A 167 -13.60 11.18 4.75
N ASP A 168 -14.66 10.56 5.26
CA ASP A 168 -15.88 11.25 5.71
C ASP A 168 -15.77 11.81 7.14
N LYS A 169 -14.70 11.49 7.87
CA LYS A 169 -14.44 12.09 9.19
C LYS A 169 -13.97 13.52 9.02
N ARG A 170 -14.25 14.35 10.03
CA ARG A 170 -13.70 15.71 10.08
C ARG A 170 -12.20 15.62 10.30
N ALA A 171 -11.44 16.44 9.59
CA ALA A 171 -9.99 16.48 9.71
C ALA A 171 -9.54 16.75 11.16
N ILE A 172 -10.24 17.64 11.88
CA ILE A 172 -9.91 17.97 13.27
C ILE A 172 -10.03 16.77 14.22
N ASP A 173 -10.91 15.81 13.95
CA ASP A 173 -11.11 14.63 14.80
C ASP A 173 -9.97 13.61 14.64
N VAL A 174 -9.26 13.65 13.50
CA VAL A 174 -8.16 12.72 13.17
C VAL A 174 -6.80 13.37 13.43
N PHE A 175 -6.61 14.61 13.00
CA PHE A 175 -5.33 15.31 13.04
C PHE A 175 -5.16 16.22 14.27
N GLY A 176 -6.24 16.55 14.98
CA GLY A 176 -6.20 17.51 16.09
C GLY A 176 -5.60 18.85 15.67
N ASP A 177 -4.84 19.46 16.56
CA ASP A 177 -4.22 20.78 16.32
C ASP A 177 -3.16 20.79 15.20
N ALA A 178 -2.76 19.62 14.68
CA ALA A 178 -1.80 19.52 13.59
C ALA A 178 -2.32 20.10 12.26
N ILE A 179 -3.65 20.21 12.09
CA ILE A 179 -4.30 20.69 10.86
C ILE A 179 -4.70 22.18 10.94
N SER A 180 -3.86 23.00 11.56
CA SER A 180 -4.14 24.39 12.00
C SER A 180 -4.90 25.31 11.04
N SER A 181 -4.79 25.13 9.72
CA SER A 181 -5.45 25.95 8.69
C SER A 181 -6.73 25.31 8.10
N PHE A 182 -7.08 24.08 8.47
CA PHE A 182 -8.09 23.26 7.79
C PHE A 182 -9.06 22.56 8.76
N THR A 183 -9.51 23.28 9.78
CA THR A 183 -10.30 22.71 10.90
C THR A 183 -11.75 22.33 10.56
N ASN A 184 -12.30 22.86 9.47
CA ASN A 184 -13.69 22.61 9.05
C ASN A 184 -13.83 21.61 7.90
N GLY A 185 -12.72 21.13 7.33
CA GLY A 185 -12.77 20.18 6.23
C GLY A 185 -12.77 18.72 6.68
N SER A 186 -12.92 17.84 5.70
CA SER A 186 -12.88 16.39 5.86
C SER A 186 -11.46 15.84 5.69
N CYS A 187 -11.21 14.62 6.14
CA CYS A 187 -9.98 13.90 5.78
C CYS A 187 -9.86 13.70 4.26
N GLY A 188 -10.99 13.61 3.54
CA GLY A 188 -11.01 13.54 2.08
C GLY A 188 -10.40 14.76 1.41
N ASP A 189 -10.67 15.95 1.92
CA ASP A 189 -10.06 17.17 1.40
C ASP A 189 -8.56 17.19 1.66
N VAL A 190 -8.10 16.68 2.81
CA VAL A 190 -6.67 16.54 3.12
C VAL A 190 -6.00 15.61 2.10
N VAL A 191 -6.60 14.44 1.83
CA VAL A 191 -6.13 13.50 0.80
C VAL A 191 -6.07 14.18 -0.56
N ASP A 192 -7.13 14.89 -0.95
CA ASP A 192 -7.21 15.58 -2.24
C ASP A 192 -6.13 16.66 -2.39
N ILE A 193 -5.87 17.44 -1.34
CA ILE A 193 -4.80 18.46 -1.33
C ILE A 193 -3.44 17.79 -1.51
N LEU A 194 -3.12 16.74 -0.72
CA LEU A 194 -1.84 16.05 -0.79
C LEU A 194 -1.59 15.47 -2.19
N VAL A 195 -2.57 14.76 -2.74
CA VAL A 195 -2.47 14.14 -4.07
C VAL A 195 -2.37 15.20 -5.18
N THR A 196 -3.19 16.25 -5.11
CA THR A 196 -3.17 17.34 -6.10
C THR A 196 -1.80 18.05 -6.12
N ARG A 197 -1.20 18.27 -4.94
CA ARG A 197 0.13 18.86 -4.85
C ARG A 197 1.19 17.99 -5.50
N ILE A 198 1.19 16.68 -5.25
CA ILE A 198 2.11 15.74 -5.88
C ILE A 198 1.91 15.73 -7.40
N ILE A 199 0.66 15.58 -7.86
CA ILE A 199 0.34 15.55 -9.29
C ILE A 199 0.76 16.85 -9.99
N SER A 200 0.60 18.00 -9.34
CA SER A 200 1.00 19.31 -9.89
C SER A 200 2.52 19.50 -10.02
N GLN A 201 3.30 18.61 -9.42
CA GLN A 201 4.77 18.63 -9.40
C GLN A 201 5.38 17.40 -10.09
N MET A 202 4.56 16.60 -10.78
CA MET A 202 5.04 15.49 -11.60
C MET A 202 6.03 15.99 -12.64
N GLY A 203 6.97 15.12 -13.02
CA GLY A 203 7.92 15.43 -14.06
C GLY A 203 7.29 15.51 -15.45
N ASP A 204 7.95 16.23 -16.34
CA ASP A 204 7.47 16.48 -17.70
C ASP A 204 7.42 15.18 -18.51
N ASP A 205 8.33 14.23 -18.26
CA ASP A 205 8.41 12.93 -18.94
C ASP A 205 7.42 11.88 -18.38
N GLY A 206 6.61 12.26 -17.38
CA GLY A 206 5.53 11.44 -16.83
C GLY A 206 5.83 10.76 -15.49
N GLU A 207 7.04 10.86 -14.98
CA GLU A 207 7.42 10.40 -13.64
C GLU A 207 6.63 11.10 -12.53
N MET A 208 6.38 10.39 -11.43
CA MET A 208 5.66 10.94 -10.27
C MET A 208 6.44 12.07 -9.63
N ARG A 209 7.77 11.95 -9.63
CA ARG A 209 8.70 13.01 -9.22
C ARG A 209 9.95 12.98 -10.08
N PRO A 210 10.49 14.15 -10.47
CA PRO A 210 11.75 14.21 -11.21
C PRO A 210 12.88 13.47 -10.51
N PHE A 211 13.70 12.76 -11.28
CA PHE A 211 14.96 12.20 -10.76
C PHE A 211 15.98 13.31 -10.55
N ASP A 212 16.53 13.40 -9.35
CA ASP A 212 17.59 14.34 -8.99
C ASP A 212 18.90 13.59 -8.76
N ALA A 213 19.79 13.62 -9.75
CA ALA A 213 21.09 12.96 -9.69
C ALA A 213 22.00 13.52 -8.59
N ASP A 214 21.79 14.77 -8.16
CA ASP A 214 22.60 15.44 -7.15
C ASP A 214 22.07 15.20 -5.72
N SER A 215 20.88 14.63 -5.57
CA SER A 215 20.28 14.31 -4.27
C SER A 215 20.98 13.19 -3.51
N GLY A 216 21.92 12.49 -4.16
CA GLY A 216 22.54 11.25 -3.64
C GLY A 216 21.62 10.04 -3.71
N ASP A 217 20.46 10.17 -4.37
CA ASP A 217 19.51 9.11 -4.59
C ASP A 217 19.99 8.13 -5.69
N LEU A 218 20.12 6.85 -5.35
CA LEU A 218 20.46 5.83 -6.34
C LEU A 218 19.28 5.58 -7.27
N LEU A 219 19.55 5.38 -8.56
CA LEU A 219 18.51 5.20 -9.57
C LEU A 219 17.54 4.04 -9.24
N ASP A 220 18.05 2.93 -8.73
CA ASP A 220 17.23 1.78 -8.29
C ASP A 220 16.31 2.13 -7.12
N ALA A 221 16.82 2.91 -6.16
CA ALA A 221 16.02 3.39 -5.05
C ALA A 221 14.95 4.37 -5.54
N TRP A 222 15.29 5.20 -6.54
CA TRP A 222 14.35 6.12 -7.15
C TRP A 222 13.21 5.38 -7.84
N TRP A 223 13.52 4.43 -8.74
CA TRP A 223 12.52 3.57 -9.40
C TRP A 223 11.65 2.83 -8.39
N TYR A 224 12.24 2.28 -7.32
CA TYR A 224 11.48 1.62 -6.27
C TYR A 224 10.40 2.54 -5.67
N ARG A 225 10.77 3.76 -5.27
CA ARG A 225 9.83 4.74 -4.71
C ARG A 225 8.79 5.18 -5.74
N GLU A 226 9.14 5.31 -7.01
CA GLU A 226 8.18 5.61 -8.06
C GLU A 226 7.13 4.50 -8.21
N LEU A 227 7.55 3.24 -8.23
CA LEU A 227 6.62 2.11 -8.35
C LEU A 227 5.72 1.97 -7.11
N VAL A 228 6.25 2.23 -5.91
CA VAL A 228 5.45 2.30 -4.67
C VAL A 228 4.45 3.46 -4.73
N SER A 229 4.87 4.63 -5.20
CA SER A 229 4.00 5.79 -5.42
C SER A 229 2.88 5.47 -6.40
N LEU A 230 3.20 4.82 -7.52
CA LEU A 230 2.24 4.36 -8.50
C LEU A 230 1.24 3.40 -7.87
N HIS A 231 1.68 2.45 -7.05
CA HIS A 231 0.79 1.53 -6.34
C HIS A 231 -0.19 2.28 -5.42
N GLY A 232 0.31 3.17 -4.57
CA GLY A 232 -0.54 3.97 -3.67
C GLY A 232 -1.54 4.86 -4.41
N LEU A 233 -1.10 5.56 -5.47
CA LEU A 233 -1.99 6.40 -6.29
C LEU A 233 -3.02 5.56 -7.06
N THR A 234 -2.64 4.35 -7.50
CA THR A 234 -3.58 3.43 -8.16
C THR A 234 -4.72 3.10 -7.22
N SER A 235 -4.41 2.62 -6.00
CA SER A 235 -5.42 2.26 -5.01
C SER A 235 -6.30 3.47 -4.64
N LEU A 236 -5.70 4.65 -4.43
CA LEU A 236 -6.44 5.90 -4.19
C LEU A 236 -7.39 6.27 -5.33
N SER A 237 -6.90 6.28 -6.57
CA SER A 237 -7.69 6.71 -7.74
C SER A 237 -8.93 5.85 -7.94
N VAL A 238 -8.82 4.55 -7.69
CA VAL A 238 -9.92 3.61 -7.82
C VAL A 238 -10.89 3.72 -6.65
N GLN A 239 -10.41 3.91 -5.42
CA GLN A 239 -11.28 4.06 -4.25
C GLN A 239 -12.07 5.38 -4.25
N THR A 240 -11.60 6.39 -4.97
CA THR A 240 -12.17 7.73 -4.99
C THR A 240 -12.86 8.08 -6.31
N ASP A 241 -12.87 7.14 -7.27
CA ASP A 241 -13.37 7.34 -8.64
C ASP A 241 -12.78 8.58 -9.33
N ARG A 242 -11.50 8.88 -9.06
CA ARG A 242 -10.78 10.06 -9.56
C ARG A 242 -10.09 9.79 -10.88
N ILE A 243 -10.79 10.09 -11.98
CA ILE A 243 -10.29 9.87 -13.34
C ILE A 243 -9.00 10.66 -13.66
N ASP A 244 -8.84 11.85 -13.07
CA ASP A 244 -7.63 12.67 -13.18
C ASP A 244 -6.42 11.96 -12.57
N TRP A 245 -6.61 11.30 -11.42
CA TRP A 245 -5.55 10.53 -10.77
C TRP A 245 -5.24 9.24 -11.54
N THR A 246 -6.26 8.56 -12.06
CA THR A 246 -6.06 7.40 -12.94
C THR A 246 -5.26 7.76 -14.20
N TYR A 247 -5.50 8.93 -14.78
CA TYR A 247 -4.70 9.42 -15.91
C TYR A 247 -3.23 9.62 -15.53
N CYS A 248 -2.95 10.18 -14.35
CA CYS A 248 -1.58 10.29 -13.84
C CYS A 248 -0.92 8.93 -13.61
N CYS A 249 -1.63 7.94 -13.06
CA CYS A 249 -1.12 6.57 -12.93
C CYS A 249 -0.66 6.02 -14.29
N LYS A 250 -1.46 6.21 -15.34
CA LYS A 250 -1.12 5.74 -16.69
C LYS A 250 0.11 6.43 -17.27
N ARG A 251 0.26 7.74 -17.04
CA ARG A 251 1.46 8.49 -17.46
C ARG A 251 2.73 7.96 -16.78
N VAL A 252 2.68 7.72 -15.48
CA VAL A 252 3.80 7.17 -14.70
C VAL A 252 4.15 5.77 -15.16
N ALA A 253 3.14 4.92 -15.37
CA ALA A 253 3.33 3.57 -15.86
C ALA A 253 3.94 3.55 -17.28
N ASP A 254 3.47 4.40 -18.18
CA ASP A 254 4.02 4.56 -19.53
C ASP A 254 5.47 5.08 -19.51
N HIS A 255 5.80 6.01 -18.59
CA HIS A 255 7.18 6.43 -18.35
C HIS A 255 8.07 5.23 -17.96
N HIS A 256 7.65 4.42 -17.00
CA HIS A 256 8.44 3.26 -16.55
C HIS A 256 8.57 2.16 -17.60
N LEU A 257 7.54 1.92 -18.42
CA LEU A 257 7.64 1.00 -19.55
C LEU A 257 8.78 1.39 -20.51
N ARG A 258 9.02 2.70 -20.69
CA ARG A 258 10.05 3.22 -21.61
C ARG A 258 11.43 3.35 -20.97
N ASN A 259 11.51 3.61 -19.67
CA ASN A 259 12.73 4.06 -19.02
C ASN A 259 13.29 3.09 -17.96
N THR A 260 12.48 2.18 -17.42
CA THR A 260 12.96 1.21 -16.42
C THR A 260 13.50 -0.03 -17.11
N GLN A 261 14.75 -0.40 -16.80
CA GLN A 261 15.34 -1.61 -17.36
C GLN A 261 14.68 -2.87 -16.76
N PRO A 262 14.53 -3.95 -17.53
CA PRO A 262 13.87 -5.18 -17.07
C PRO A 262 14.58 -5.92 -15.92
N ASP A 263 15.83 -5.59 -15.60
CA ASP A 263 16.55 -6.13 -14.44
C ASP A 263 16.31 -5.31 -13.16
N HIS A 264 15.73 -4.12 -13.30
CA HIS A 264 15.31 -3.27 -12.19
C HIS A 264 13.80 -3.40 -11.89
N THR A 265 13.04 -4.22 -12.63
CA THR A 265 11.70 -4.64 -12.22
C THR A 265 11.84 -5.49 -10.96
N THR A 266 11.50 -4.89 -9.83
CA THR A 266 11.73 -5.51 -8.53
C THR A 266 10.88 -6.78 -8.39
N ALA A 267 11.34 -7.76 -7.60
CA ALA A 267 10.56 -8.96 -7.27
C ALA A 267 9.23 -8.66 -6.54
N GLN A 268 8.99 -7.39 -6.20
CA GLN A 268 7.77 -6.85 -5.60
C GLN A 268 6.98 -6.10 -6.70
N PRO A 269 5.84 -6.61 -7.17
CA PRO A 269 5.15 -6.08 -8.36
C PRO A 269 4.32 -4.82 -8.06
N TRP A 270 4.99 -3.78 -7.56
CA TRP A 270 4.39 -2.50 -7.24
C TRP A 270 3.82 -1.84 -8.49
N GLY A 271 2.59 -1.33 -8.39
CA GLY A 271 1.87 -0.70 -9.49
C GLY A 271 1.31 -1.64 -10.56
N VAL A 272 1.47 -2.97 -10.44
CA VAL A 272 1.05 -3.97 -11.45
C VAL A 272 -0.42 -3.82 -11.91
N ALA A 273 -1.32 -3.42 -11.01
CA ALA A 273 -2.73 -3.18 -11.35
C ALA A 273 -2.92 -2.06 -12.39
N THR A 274 -2.10 -1.00 -12.37
CA THR A 274 -2.16 0.06 -13.38
C THR A 274 -1.71 -0.48 -14.74
N TYR A 275 -0.60 -1.21 -14.82
CA TYR A 275 -0.14 -1.81 -16.06
C TYR A 275 -1.17 -2.81 -16.63
N ALA A 276 -1.80 -3.61 -15.75
CA ALA A 276 -2.85 -4.54 -16.12
C ALA A 276 -4.16 -3.87 -16.59
N SER A 277 -4.35 -2.58 -16.31
CA SER A 277 -5.56 -1.83 -16.68
C SER A 277 -5.50 -1.21 -18.08
N ASP A 278 -4.31 -1.11 -18.68
CA ASP A 278 -4.11 -0.48 -19.99
C ASP A 278 -3.52 -1.46 -21.01
N PRO A 279 -4.19 -1.71 -22.16
CA PRO A 279 -3.70 -2.63 -23.17
C PRO A 279 -2.28 -2.35 -23.70
N ASN A 280 -1.86 -1.08 -23.69
CA ASN A 280 -0.52 -0.70 -24.16
C ASN A 280 0.58 -1.08 -23.17
N LEU A 281 0.20 -1.40 -21.93
CA LEU A 281 1.10 -1.65 -20.81
C LEU A 281 1.14 -3.14 -20.39
N PHE A 282 0.35 -4.00 -21.04
CA PHE A 282 0.22 -5.43 -20.70
C PHE A 282 1.54 -6.18 -20.71
N THR A 283 2.46 -5.84 -21.61
CA THR A 283 3.79 -6.47 -21.67
C THR A 283 4.58 -6.28 -20.36
N PHE A 284 4.45 -5.11 -19.73
CA PHE A 284 5.11 -4.84 -18.45
C PHE A 284 4.37 -5.52 -17.29
N ALA A 285 3.04 -5.60 -17.35
CA ALA A 285 2.27 -6.38 -16.38
C ALA A 285 2.67 -7.88 -16.42
N ASP A 286 2.78 -8.47 -17.61
CA ASP A 286 3.25 -9.84 -17.80
C ASP A 286 4.67 -10.02 -17.25
N GLN A 287 5.57 -9.08 -17.56
CA GLN A 287 6.96 -9.11 -17.07
C GLN A 287 7.02 -9.08 -15.53
N GLN A 288 6.33 -8.14 -14.88
CA GLN A 288 6.33 -8.05 -13.41
C GLN A 288 5.76 -9.31 -12.73
N LEU A 289 4.70 -9.90 -13.30
CA LEU A 289 4.12 -11.13 -12.76
C LEU A 289 5.06 -12.33 -12.92
N HIS A 290 5.72 -12.45 -14.07
CA HIS A 290 6.73 -13.49 -14.30
C HIS A 290 7.95 -13.33 -13.40
N ASP A 291 8.48 -12.11 -13.24
CA ASP A 291 9.62 -11.82 -12.37
C ASP A 291 9.30 -12.16 -10.92
N CYS A 292 8.08 -11.82 -10.48
CA CYS A 292 7.59 -12.16 -9.15
C CYS A 292 7.51 -13.69 -8.94
N GLU A 293 6.94 -14.43 -9.89
CA GLU A 293 6.84 -15.90 -9.84
C GLU A 293 8.22 -16.56 -9.88
N ALA A 294 9.11 -16.11 -10.77
CA ALA A 294 10.48 -16.63 -10.87
C ALA A 294 11.28 -16.40 -9.58
N ASN A 295 11.25 -15.18 -9.03
CA ASN A 295 11.95 -14.85 -7.78
C ASN A 295 11.41 -15.64 -6.58
N TRP A 296 10.10 -15.87 -6.52
CA TRP A 296 9.49 -16.71 -5.50
C TRP A 296 10.08 -18.12 -5.51
N HIS A 297 10.21 -18.73 -6.69
CA HIS A 297 10.79 -20.06 -6.84
C HIS A 297 12.30 -20.09 -6.55
N LEU A 298 13.06 -19.08 -7.00
CA LEU A 298 14.52 -19.01 -6.79
C LEU A 298 14.91 -18.83 -5.33
N THR A 299 14.21 -17.95 -4.61
CA THR A 299 14.53 -17.63 -3.21
C THR A 299 13.95 -18.62 -2.21
N ARG A 300 13.30 -19.70 -2.68
CA ARG A 300 12.48 -20.61 -1.85
C ARG A 300 11.48 -19.83 -0.99
N GLY A 301 10.97 -18.73 -1.51
CA GLY A 301 10.07 -17.80 -0.82
C GLY A 301 10.73 -16.90 0.22
N GLY A 302 11.94 -16.41 -0.05
CA GLY A 302 12.71 -15.52 0.82
C GLY A 302 12.25 -14.06 0.74
N SER A 303 11.87 -13.54 -0.43
CA SER A 303 11.28 -12.18 -0.61
C SER A 303 9.74 -12.21 -0.71
N GLY A 304 9.16 -13.40 -0.61
CA GLY A 304 7.83 -13.69 -1.14
C GLY A 304 6.67 -13.03 -0.41
N VAL A 305 6.79 -12.74 0.89
CA VAL A 305 5.66 -12.17 1.63
C VAL A 305 5.30 -10.79 1.10
N VAL A 306 6.25 -9.86 0.96
CA VAL A 306 5.95 -8.50 0.46
C VAL A 306 5.34 -8.57 -0.93
N ALA A 307 5.93 -9.36 -1.82
CA ALA A 307 5.39 -9.56 -3.16
C ALA A 307 3.96 -10.12 -3.14
N ALA A 308 3.68 -11.08 -2.26
CA ALA A 308 2.35 -11.65 -2.10
C ALA A 308 1.32 -10.64 -1.57
N LEU A 309 1.71 -9.78 -0.62
CA LEU A 309 0.86 -8.71 -0.09
C LEU A 309 0.56 -7.66 -1.16
N VAL A 310 1.58 -7.22 -1.91
CA VAL A 310 1.43 -6.27 -3.03
C VAL A 310 0.51 -6.83 -4.11
N LEU A 311 0.65 -8.12 -4.45
CA LEU A 311 -0.25 -8.79 -5.40
C LEU A 311 -1.68 -8.92 -4.87
N ALA A 312 -1.87 -9.14 -3.56
CA ALA A 312 -3.18 -9.21 -2.95
C ALA A 312 -3.91 -7.85 -3.05
N ASP A 313 -3.20 -6.76 -2.76
CA ASP A 313 -3.73 -5.40 -2.88
C ASP A 313 -4.00 -5.03 -4.35
N ALA A 314 -3.07 -5.33 -5.25
CA ALA A 314 -3.23 -5.09 -6.68
C ALA A 314 -4.42 -5.87 -7.27
N ALA A 315 -4.65 -7.12 -6.85
CA ALA A 315 -5.83 -7.88 -7.25
C ALA A 315 -7.13 -7.24 -6.74
N PHE A 316 -7.12 -6.69 -5.52
CA PHE A 316 -8.25 -5.94 -4.98
C PHE A 316 -8.53 -4.68 -5.80
N ALA A 317 -7.51 -3.86 -6.08
CA ALA A 317 -7.65 -2.67 -6.92
C ALA A 317 -8.18 -3.02 -8.32
N ALA A 318 -7.63 -4.05 -8.96
CA ALA A 318 -8.10 -4.52 -10.27
C ALA A 318 -9.57 -5.01 -10.23
N SER A 319 -9.98 -5.67 -9.14
CA SER A 319 -11.38 -6.06 -8.94
C SER A 319 -12.31 -4.84 -8.78
N GLN A 320 -11.84 -3.74 -8.20
CA GLN A 320 -12.62 -2.51 -8.08
C GLN A 320 -12.74 -1.80 -9.44
N MET A 321 -11.66 -1.76 -10.25
CA MET A 321 -11.67 -1.22 -11.62
C MET A 321 -12.61 -1.94 -12.59
N LEU A 322 -13.01 -3.18 -12.27
CA LEU A 322 -13.95 -3.99 -13.07
C LEU A 322 -15.43 -3.71 -12.76
N ARG A 323 -15.73 -2.95 -11.71
CA ARG A 323 -17.09 -2.59 -11.31
C ARG A 323 -17.62 -1.44 -12.15
#